data_AF-A0AAV5YCW8-F1
#
_entry.id   AF-A0AAV5YCW8-F1
#
_cell.length_a   1.000
_cell.length_b   1.000
_cell.length_c   1.000
_cell.angle_alpha   90.00
_cell.angle_beta   90.00
_cell.angle_gamma   90.00
#
_symmetry.space_group_name_H-M   'P 1'
#
loop_
_entity.id
_entity.type
_entity.pdbx_description
1 polymer ?
#
loop_
_entity_poly.entity_id
_entity_poly.type
_entity_poly.pdbx_seq_one_letter_code
_entity_poly.pdbx_strand_id
1 'polypeptide(L)'
;MAQGRETLRTAALVAVGWWAVHQLRYLLAYGGDTGQALRHQGHAYLGPVTPLLGALLALALARLLVRATLAPAGRSPRAQRLAVLWPACAAVIIALYSAQEATEGLLAAGHPAGVYGIFGYGGWIAVPLAVAAGLAVATALRIGRRLDARAPAALGVLSSALLRPAATLFAPLPYVAASGALLARLGACRGPPQVCR
;
A
#
# COMPACT_ATOMS: atom_id res chain seq x y z
N MET A 1 9.92 0.83 13.13
CA MET A 1 10.52 0.37 11.85
C MET A 1 9.50 0.13 10.73
N ALA A 2 8.32 -0.46 10.99
CA ALA A 2 7.33 -0.77 9.95
C ALA A 2 6.86 0.44 9.12
N GLN A 3 6.63 1.59 9.78
CA GLN A 3 6.19 2.82 9.09
C GLN A 3 7.21 3.36 8.08
N GLY A 4 8.51 3.28 8.38
CA GLY A 4 9.56 3.73 7.46
C GLY A 4 9.59 2.90 6.18
N ARG A 5 9.41 1.58 6.29
CA ARG A 5 9.34 0.67 5.14
C ARG A 5 8.13 0.97 4.25
N GLU A 6 6.96 1.20 4.84
CA GLU A 6 5.76 1.55 4.09
C GLU A 6 5.88 2.91 3.40
N THR A 7 6.52 3.90 4.05
CA THR A 7 6.81 5.19 3.41
C THR A 7 7.72 5.03 2.20
N LEU A 8 8.80 4.26 2.31
CA LEU A 8 9.71 4.03 1.17
C LEU A 8 9.00 3.28 0.03
N ARG A 9 8.23 2.23 0.34
CA ARG A 9 7.43 1.50 -0.65
C ARG A 9 6.44 2.43 -1.35
N THR A 10 5.73 3.25 -0.58
CA THR A 10 4.75 4.22 -1.12
C THR A 10 5.45 5.26 -2.00
N ALA A 11 6.57 5.81 -1.55
CA ALA A 11 7.35 6.79 -2.32
C ALA A 11 7.83 6.19 -3.65
N ALA A 12 8.37 4.96 -3.63
CA ALA A 12 8.83 4.29 -4.83
C ALA A 12 7.69 4.06 -5.84
N LEU A 13 6.56 3.51 -5.39
CA LEU A 13 5.41 3.25 -6.29
C LEU A 13 4.82 4.55 -6.86
N VAL A 14 4.69 5.60 -6.03
CA VAL A 14 4.23 6.91 -6.47
C VAL A 14 5.19 7.54 -7.48
N ALA A 15 6.50 7.47 -7.22
CA ALA A 15 7.52 8.00 -8.13
C ALA A 15 7.50 7.30 -9.49
N VAL A 16 7.38 5.96 -9.51
CA VAL A 16 7.22 5.20 -10.77
C VAL A 16 5.92 5.59 -11.48
N GLY A 17 4.80 5.71 -10.76
CA GLY A 17 3.52 6.13 -11.34
C GLY A 17 3.59 7.53 -11.96
N TRP A 18 4.17 8.49 -11.26
CA TRP A 18 4.41 9.85 -11.75
C TRP A 18 5.29 9.87 -13.00
N TRP A 19 6.44 9.19 -12.96
CA TRP A 19 7.34 9.11 -14.11
C TRP A 19 6.65 8.48 -15.32
N ALA A 20 5.89 7.40 -15.12
CA ALA A 20 5.14 6.75 -16.19
C ALA A 20 4.09 7.69 -16.82
N VAL A 21 3.36 8.47 -16.01
CA VAL A 21 2.39 9.46 -16.50
C VAL A 21 3.06 10.50 -17.37
N HIS A 22 4.20 11.03 -16.93
CA HIS A 22 4.97 12.00 -17.69
C HIS A 22 5.41 11.43 -19.05
N GLN A 23 6.04 10.26 -19.07
CA GLN A 23 6.52 9.66 -20.32
C GLN A 23 5.39 9.27 -21.27
N LEU A 24 4.30 8.71 -20.75
CA LEU A 24 3.14 8.36 -21.57
C LEU A 24 2.45 9.60 -22.13
N ARG A 25 2.38 10.71 -21.37
CA ARG A 25 1.84 11.98 -21.87
C ARG A 25 2.66 12.48 -23.05
N TYR A 26 3.99 12.49 -22.96
CA TYR A 26 4.85 12.91 -24.08
C TYR A 26 4.68 12.00 -25.30
N LEU A 27 4.65 10.67 -25.08
CA LEU A 27 4.43 9.71 -26.16
C LEU A 27 3.08 9.92 -26.86
N LEU A 28 2.01 10.16 -26.10
CA LEU A 28 0.67 10.35 -26.65
C LEU A 28 0.45 11.73 -27.28
N ALA A 29 1.07 12.78 -26.73
CA ALA A 29 0.90 14.15 -27.21
C ALA A 29 1.73 14.44 -28.46
N TYR A 30 2.94 13.88 -28.57
CA TYR A 30 3.89 14.20 -29.64
C TYR A 30 4.24 13.01 -30.55
N GLY A 31 3.87 11.78 -30.19
CA GLY A 31 4.06 10.60 -31.04
C GLY A 31 5.52 10.39 -31.46
N GLY A 32 5.74 10.19 -32.77
CA GLY A 32 7.06 9.98 -33.37
C GLY A 32 8.00 11.19 -33.31
N ASP A 33 7.46 12.39 -33.10
CA ASP A 33 8.24 13.64 -33.05
C ASP A 33 8.77 13.98 -31.65
N THR A 34 8.60 13.07 -30.68
CA THR A 34 9.13 13.20 -29.31
C THR A 34 10.62 13.56 -29.28
N GLY A 35 11.42 13.01 -30.20
CA GLY A 35 12.85 13.32 -30.28
C GLY A 35 13.16 14.77 -30.70
N GLN A 36 12.35 15.37 -31.57
CA GLN A 36 12.47 16.78 -31.98
C GLN A 36 11.97 17.71 -30.87
N ALA A 37 10.83 17.37 -30.23
CA ALA A 37 10.28 18.13 -29.11
C ALA A 37 11.23 18.16 -27.89
N LEU A 38 11.82 17.02 -27.50
CA LEU A 38 12.79 16.97 -26.40
C LEU A 38 14.08 17.73 -26.72
N ARG A 39 14.54 17.73 -27.98
CA ARG A 39 15.74 18.46 -28.41
C ARG A 39 15.50 19.98 -28.43
N HIS A 40 14.31 20.42 -28.85
CA HIS A 40 13.96 21.84 -28.86
C HIS A 40 13.78 22.45 -27.47
N GLN A 41 13.43 21.65 -26.46
CA GLN A 41 13.22 22.16 -25.10
C GLN A 41 14.50 22.33 -24.27
N GLY A 42 15.71 22.06 -24.80
CA GLY A 42 16.96 22.56 -24.21
C GLY A 42 17.36 21.97 -22.84
N HIS A 43 17.14 20.68 -22.61
CA HIS A 43 17.12 20.07 -21.27
C HIS A 43 18.44 19.53 -20.70
N ALA A 44 19.59 19.74 -21.35
CA ALA A 44 20.83 19.07 -20.94
C ALA A 44 21.28 19.39 -19.49
N TYR A 45 20.94 20.58 -18.96
CA TYR A 45 21.30 21.00 -17.60
C TYR A 45 20.23 20.68 -16.54
N LEU A 46 18.97 20.41 -16.94
CA LEU A 46 17.88 20.04 -16.03
C LEU A 46 17.85 18.56 -15.68
N GLY A 47 18.69 17.76 -16.36
CA GLY A 47 18.75 16.30 -16.24
C GLY A 47 18.72 15.75 -14.80
N PRO A 48 19.49 16.29 -13.84
CA PRO A 48 19.47 15.78 -12.47
C PRO A 48 18.55 16.55 -11.49
N VAL A 49 18.21 17.82 -11.77
CA VAL A 49 17.46 18.67 -10.82
C VAL A 49 16.01 18.20 -10.72
N THR A 50 15.36 17.97 -11.85
CA THR A 50 13.97 17.51 -11.93
C THR A 50 13.75 16.15 -11.22
N PRO A 51 14.54 15.09 -11.48
CA PRO A 51 14.36 13.82 -10.77
C PRO A 51 14.67 13.92 -9.28
N LEU A 52 15.61 14.76 -8.85
CA LEU A 52 15.92 14.95 -7.44
C LEU A 52 14.75 15.63 -6.70
N LEU A 53 14.24 16.75 -7.22
CA LEU A 53 13.07 17.43 -6.66
C LEU A 53 11.84 16.53 -6.67
N GLY A 54 11.62 15.80 -7.77
CA GLY A 54 10.55 14.81 -7.88
C GLY A 54 10.65 13.71 -6.82
N ALA A 55 11.85 13.17 -6.57
CA ALA A 55 12.06 12.15 -5.55
C ALA A 55 11.80 12.68 -4.12
N LEU A 56 12.26 13.89 -3.81
CA LEU A 56 12.01 14.52 -2.51
C LEU A 56 10.52 14.80 -2.29
N LEU A 57 9.84 15.33 -3.30
CA LEU A 57 8.41 15.61 -3.24
C LEU A 57 7.60 14.31 -3.15
N ALA A 58 7.98 13.27 -3.90
CA ALA A 58 7.34 11.96 -3.82
C ALA A 58 7.49 11.36 -2.42
N LEU A 59 8.67 11.48 -1.78
CA LEU A 59 8.88 11.03 -0.41
C LEU A 59 8.02 11.80 0.60
N ALA A 60 7.95 13.13 0.47
CA ALA A 60 7.13 13.98 1.34
C ALA A 60 5.63 13.63 1.22
N LEU A 61 5.12 13.55 -0.01
CA LEU A 61 3.72 13.21 -0.28
C LEU A 61 3.40 11.76 0.12
N ALA A 62 4.31 10.82 -0.10
CA ALA A 62 4.17 9.45 0.39
C ALA A 62 4.09 9.40 1.92
N ARG A 63 4.90 10.20 2.63
CA ARG A 63 4.81 10.30 4.10
C ARG A 63 3.46 10.82 4.55
N LEU A 64 2.90 11.82 3.86
CA LEU A 64 1.55 12.34 4.14
C LEU A 64 0.48 11.30 3.84
N LEU A 65 0.56 10.63 2.68
CA LEU A 65 -0.37 9.57 2.28
C LEU A 65 -0.35 8.40 3.28
N VAL A 66 0.84 7.98 3.70
CA VAL A 66 1.01 6.95 4.73
C VAL A 66 0.43 7.41 6.06
N ARG A 67 0.64 8.66 6.50
CA ARG A 67 0.02 9.19 7.73
C ARG A 67 -1.51 9.29 7.65
N ALA A 68 -2.05 9.63 6.48
CA ALA A 68 -3.48 9.74 6.27
C ALA A 68 -4.17 8.36 6.21
N THR A 69 -3.45 7.31 5.79
CA THR A 69 -4.02 5.99 5.50
C THR A 69 -3.63 4.92 6.51
N LEU A 70 -2.47 5.04 7.15
CA LEU A 70 -2.10 4.29 8.34
C LEU A 70 -2.54 5.08 9.56
N ALA A 71 -3.67 4.67 10.13
CA ALA A 71 -4.08 5.21 11.40
C ALA A 71 -3.40 4.49 12.59
N PRO A 72 -3.28 5.14 13.76
CA PRO A 72 -2.90 4.47 15.00
C PRO A 72 -3.82 3.27 15.28
N ALA A 73 -3.30 2.26 15.95
CA ALA A 73 -4.04 1.05 16.33
C ALA A 73 -5.39 1.44 16.97
N GLY A 74 -6.50 1.18 16.26
CA GLY A 74 -7.86 1.52 16.71
C GLY A 74 -8.74 2.27 15.70
N ARG A 75 -8.21 2.83 14.61
CA ARG A 75 -9.05 3.50 13.58
C ARG A 75 -9.53 2.55 12.48
N SER A 76 -10.69 2.91 11.90
CA SER A 76 -11.50 2.12 10.98
C SER A 76 -10.75 1.51 9.77
N PRO A 77 -11.06 0.26 9.36
CA PRO A 77 -10.62 -0.36 8.10
C PRO A 77 -10.94 0.46 6.83
N ARG A 78 -11.76 1.50 6.95
CA ARG A 78 -12.21 2.36 5.86
C ARG A 78 -11.05 3.08 5.15
N ALA A 79 -10.02 3.53 5.87
CA ALA A 79 -8.86 4.23 5.28
C ALA A 79 -7.98 3.31 4.40
N GLN A 80 -8.10 1.99 4.56
CA GLN A 80 -7.41 1.00 3.73
C GLN A 80 -8.26 0.53 2.54
N ARG A 81 -9.47 1.06 2.37
CA ARG A 81 -10.32 0.72 1.23
C ARG A 81 -9.73 1.33 -0.03
N LEU A 82 -9.78 0.57 -1.11
CA LEU A 82 -9.32 1.01 -2.43
C LEU A 82 -10.01 2.32 -2.85
N ALA A 83 -11.30 2.48 -2.52
CA ALA A 83 -12.07 3.69 -2.78
C ALA A 83 -11.52 4.98 -2.12
N VAL A 84 -10.69 4.86 -1.07
CA VAL A 84 -10.01 6.00 -0.44
C VAL A 84 -8.57 6.12 -0.96
N LEU A 85 -7.85 4.99 -1.06
CA LEU A 85 -6.46 4.97 -1.50
C LEU A 85 -6.29 5.43 -2.95
N TRP A 86 -7.20 5.00 -3.83
CA TRP A 86 -7.13 5.31 -5.25
C TRP A 86 -7.18 6.82 -5.54
N PRO A 87 -8.22 7.57 -5.14
CA PRO A 87 -8.26 9.01 -5.41
C PRO A 87 -7.09 9.76 -4.74
N ALA A 88 -6.65 9.31 -3.56
CA ALA A 88 -5.49 9.91 -2.90
C ALA A 88 -4.18 9.69 -3.68
N CYS A 89 -3.95 8.49 -4.21
CA CYS A 89 -2.78 8.21 -5.06
C CYS A 89 -2.84 9.01 -6.36
N ALA A 90 -4.01 9.07 -7.01
CA ALA A 90 -4.20 9.87 -8.22
C ALA A 90 -3.92 11.36 -7.96
N ALA A 91 -4.44 11.92 -6.87
CA ALA A 91 -4.20 13.31 -6.49
C ALA A 91 -2.72 13.61 -6.24
N VAL A 92 -2.01 12.71 -5.56
CA VAL A 92 -0.55 12.81 -5.33
C VAL A 92 0.22 12.80 -6.65
N ILE A 93 -0.14 11.91 -7.58
CA ILE A 93 0.51 11.82 -8.89
C ILE A 93 0.25 13.09 -9.72
N ILE A 94 -0.98 13.62 -9.71
CA ILE A 94 -1.31 14.90 -10.38
C ILE A 94 -0.48 16.04 -9.78
N ALA A 95 -0.36 16.10 -8.45
CA ALA A 95 0.43 17.13 -7.78
C ALA A 95 1.92 17.06 -8.17
N LEU A 96 2.49 15.84 -8.25
CA LEU A 96 3.87 15.64 -8.71
C LEU A 96 4.07 16.07 -10.17
N TYR A 97 3.15 15.66 -11.05
CA TYR A 97 3.18 16.07 -12.46
C TYR A 97 3.11 17.58 -12.61
N SER A 98 2.16 18.24 -11.94
CA SER A 98 2.02 19.70 -11.99
C SER A 98 3.24 20.42 -11.45
N ALA A 99 3.84 19.92 -10.37
CA ALA A 99 5.07 20.49 -9.81
C ALA A 99 6.25 20.33 -10.78
N GLN A 100 6.34 19.19 -11.46
CA GLN A 100 7.37 18.94 -12.47
C GLN A 100 7.23 19.92 -13.64
N GLU A 101 6.05 19.98 -14.27
CA GLU A 101 5.81 20.86 -15.43
C GLU A 101 5.96 22.33 -15.06
N ALA A 102 5.54 22.73 -13.85
CA ALA A 102 5.77 24.10 -13.36
C ALA A 102 7.26 24.40 -13.18
N THR A 103 8.04 23.45 -12.67
CA THR A 103 9.49 23.61 -12.50
C THR A 103 10.18 23.70 -13.86
N GLU A 104 9.80 22.85 -14.81
CA GLU A 104 10.29 22.93 -16.19
C GLU A 104 9.91 24.26 -16.84
N GLY A 105 8.68 24.74 -16.64
CA GLY A 105 8.23 26.02 -17.17
C GLY A 105 8.93 27.24 -16.57
N LEU A 106 9.39 27.16 -15.31
CA LEU A 106 10.19 28.20 -14.68
C LEU A 106 11.65 28.21 -15.16
N LEU A 107 12.18 27.05 -15.55
CA LEU A 107 13.60 26.88 -15.84
C LEU A 107 13.94 26.80 -17.33
N ALA A 108 12.96 26.51 -18.20
CA ALA A 108 13.13 26.44 -19.64
C ALA A 108 12.66 27.75 -20.32
N ALA A 109 13.58 28.47 -20.94
CA ALA A 109 13.26 29.67 -21.71
C ALA A 109 12.34 29.32 -22.89
N GLY A 110 11.18 29.98 -22.98
CA GLY A 110 10.18 29.76 -24.03
C GLY A 110 9.11 28.71 -23.71
N HIS A 111 9.15 28.07 -22.54
CA HIS A 111 8.05 27.21 -22.11
C HIS A 111 6.88 28.07 -21.59
N PRO A 112 5.62 27.72 -21.93
CA PRO A 112 4.48 28.40 -21.35
C PRO A 112 4.44 28.16 -19.82
N ALA A 113 4.32 29.25 -19.06
CA ALA A 113 4.21 29.17 -17.60
C ALA A 113 2.75 28.97 -17.14
N GLY A 114 2.59 28.64 -15.86
CA GLY A 114 1.27 28.54 -15.21
C GLY A 114 0.41 27.38 -15.70
N VAL A 115 -0.92 27.53 -15.60
CA VAL A 115 -1.89 26.46 -15.89
C VAL A 115 -1.82 25.99 -17.34
N TYR A 116 -1.56 26.91 -18.27
CA TYR A 116 -1.41 26.58 -19.69
C TYR A 116 -0.14 25.77 -19.97
N GLY A 117 0.94 25.99 -19.21
CA GLY A 117 2.13 25.12 -19.25
C GLY A 117 1.85 23.68 -18.85
N ILE A 118 1.00 23.50 -17.82
CA ILE A 118 0.70 22.17 -17.25
C ILE A 118 -0.28 21.37 -18.13
N PHE A 119 -1.34 22.03 -18.62
CA PHE A 119 -2.45 21.36 -19.30
C PHE A 119 -2.56 21.66 -20.80
N GLY A 120 -1.82 22.63 -21.32
CA GLY A 120 -1.69 22.90 -22.75
C GLY A 120 -0.90 21.82 -23.47
N TYR A 121 -0.90 21.86 -24.82
CA TYR A 121 -0.13 20.94 -25.67
C TYR A 121 -0.27 19.46 -25.25
N GLY A 122 -1.51 19.00 -25.07
CA GLY A 122 -1.81 17.62 -24.66
C GLY A 122 -1.58 17.30 -23.18
N GLY A 123 -1.20 18.28 -22.35
CA GLY A 123 -0.97 18.09 -20.91
C GLY A 123 -2.21 17.64 -20.13
N TRP A 124 -3.42 17.96 -20.63
CA TRP A 124 -4.67 17.46 -20.05
C TRP A 124 -4.77 15.93 -20.02
N ILE A 125 -4.08 15.21 -20.92
CA ILE A 125 -4.03 13.73 -20.96
C ILE A 125 -3.34 13.17 -19.71
N ALA A 126 -2.50 13.95 -19.03
CA ALA A 126 -1.88 13.53 -17.77
C ALA A 126 -2.91 13.23 -16.68
N VAL A 127 -4.10 13.85 -16.72
CA VAL A 127 -5.16 13.62 -15.72
C VAL A 127 -5.72 12.19 -15.80
N PRO A 128 -6.27 11.69 -16.92
CA PRO A 128 -6.74 10.32 -17.01
C PRO A 128 -5.60 9.30 -16.81
N LEU A 129 -4.39 9.58 -17.27
CA LEU A 129 -3.22 8.73 -17.01
C LEU A 129 -2.91 8.64 -15.50
N ALA A 130 -2.94 9.77 -14.78
CA ALA A 130 -2.71 9.81 -13.33
C ALA A 130 -3.81 9.08 -12.55
N VAL A 131 -5.06 9.13 -13.02
CA VAL A 131 -6.15 8.35 -12.43
C VAL A 131 -5.89 6.85 -12.58
N ALA A 132 -5.48 6.39 -13.76
CA ALA A 132 -5.14 4.99 -14.01
C ALA A 132 -3.90 4.54 -13.22
N ALA A 133 -2.83 5.33 -13.22
CA ALA A 133 -1.62 5.08 -12.45
C ALA A 133 -1.91 5.07 -10.94
N GLY A 134 -2.75 5.98 -10.45
CA GLY A 134 -3.19 6.02 -9.06
C GLY A 134 -3.92 4.75 -8.64
N LEU A 135 -4.74 4.16 -9.53
CA LEU A 135 -5.40 2.88 -9.27
C LEU A 135 -4.38 1.73 -9.15
N ALA A 136 -3.40 1.70 -10.06
CA ALA A 136 -2.33 0.70 -10.04
C ALA A 136 -1.51 0.79 -8.75
N VAL A 137 -1.10 2.00 -8.35
CA VAL A 137 -0.35 2.26 -7.10
C VAL A 137 -1.18 1.87 -5.88
N ALA A 138 -2.44 2.30 -5.80
CA ALA A 138 -3.31 1.97 -4.67
C ALA A 138 -3.54 0.45 -4.55
N THR A 139 -3.66 -0.25 -5.67
CA THR A 139 -3.80 -1.71 -5.73
C THR A 139 -2.52 -2.40 -5.26
N ALA A 140 -1.35 -1.97 -5.75
CA ALA A 140 -0.06 -2.50 -5.34
C ALA A 140 0.18 -2.33 -3.83
N LEU A 141 -0.13 -1.16 -3.28
CA LEU A 141 -0.05 -0.89 -1.84
C LEU A 141 -0.97 -1.82 -1.04
N ARG A 142 -2.22 -1.98 -1.49
CA ARG A 142 -3.19 -2.87 -0.83
C ARG A 142 -2.74 -4.33 -0.85
N ILE A 143 -2.15 -4.79 -1.97
CA ILE A 143 -1.58 -6.14 -2.08
C ILE A 143 -0.39 -6.28 -1.13
N GLY A 144 0.55 -5.34 -1.15
CA GLY A 144 1.72 -5.35 -0.26
C GLY A 144 1.35 -5.47 1.21
N ARG A 145 0.36 -4.68 1.67
CA ARG A 145 -0.16 -4.75 3.05
C ARG A 145 -0.79 -6.10 3.39
N ARG A 146 -1.51 -6.72 2.44
CA ARG A 146 -2.11 -8.06 2.63
C ARG A 146 -1.04 -9.15 2.72
N LEU A 147 0.03 -9.03 1.95
CA LEU A 147 1.16 -9.96 2.00
C LEU A 147 1.90 -9.82 3.34
N ASP A 148 2.18 -8.58 3.77
CA ASP A 148 2.83 -8.30 5.05
C ASP A 148 2.00 -8.83 6.24
N ALA A 149 0.66 -8.73 6.19
CA ALA A 149 -0.22 -9.27 7.23
C ALA A 149 -0.25 -10.80 7.30
N ARG A 150 0.06 -11.50 6.20
CA ARG A 150 0.07 -12.98 6.13
C ARG A 150 1.43 -13.58 6.48
N ALA A 151 2.51 -12.81 6.35
CA ALA A 151 3.87 -13.30 6.61
C ALA A 151 4.07 -13.86 8.04
N PRO A 152 3.56 -13.23 9.13
CA PRO A 152 3.70 -13.77 10.48
C PRO A 152 2.90 -15.06 10.69
N ALA A 153 1.75 -15.22 10.03
CA ALA A 153 0.92 -16.42 10.14
C ALA A 153 1.60 -17.63 9.48
N ALA A 154 2.25 -17.44 8.33
CA ALA A 154 2.98 -18.51 7.65
C ALA A 154 4.21 -18.97 8.45
N LEU A 155 4.99 -18.02 8.98
CA LEU A 155 6.15 -18.33 9.83
C LEU A 155 5.72 -18.92 11.18
N GLY A 156 4.61 -18.46 11.76
CA GLY A 156 4.04 -19.01 12.99
C GLY A 156 3.54 -20.45 12.82
N VAL A 157 2.85 -20.76 11.72
CA VAL A 157 2.42 -22.14 11.39
C VAL A 157 3.62 -23.05 11.16
N LEU A 158 4.63 -22.60 10.41
CA LEU A 158 5.85 -23.37 10.18
C LEU A 158 6.63 -23.59 11.48
N SER A 159 6.82 -22.55 12.30
CA SER A 159 7.46 -22.67 13.60
C SER A 159 6.66 -23.55 14.56
N SER A 160 5.33 -23.50 14.55
CA SER A 160 4.48 -24.37 15.38
C SER A 160 4.49 -25.83 14.92
N ALA A 161 4.65 -26.06 13.60
CA ALA A 161 4.78 -27.39 13.01
C ALA A 161 6.17 -28.00 13.25
N LEU A 162 7.23 -27.17 13.20
CA LEU A 162 8.62 -27.59 13.42
C LEU A 162 8.99 -27.67 14.90
N LEU A 163 8.44 -26.78 15.73
CA LEU A 163 8.57 -26.78 17.19
C LEU A 163 7.44 -27.54 17.87
N ARG A 164 6.57 -28.24 17.13
CA ARG A 164 5.78 -29.32 17.71
C ARG A 164 6.80 -30.38 18.10
N PRO A 165 7.22 -30.45 19.38
CA PRO A 165 8.18 -31.44 19.77
C PRO A 165 7.48 -32.79 19.62
N ALA A 166 8.26 -33.85 19.65
CA ALA A 166 7.84 -35.24 19.80
C ALA A 166 7.01 -35.53 21.07
N ALA A 167 6.21 -34.58 21.57
CA ALA A 167 5.25 -34.75 22.66
C ALA A 167 4.09 -35.68 22.29
N THR A 168 3.89 -36.00 21.01
CA THR A 168 3.02 -37.12 20.58
C THR A 168 3.73 -38.47 20.55
N LEU A 169 5.06 -38.53 20.64
CA LEU A 169 5.82 -39.78 20.79
C LEU A 169 6.13 -40.11 22.25
N PHE A 170 6.05 -39.12 23.15
CA PHE A 170 6.02 -39.29 24.60
C PHE A 170 4.63 -38.95 25.17
N ALA A 171 3.56 -39.28 24.46
CA ALA A 171 2.30 -39.49 25.16
C ALA A 171 2.52 -40.72 26.06
N PRO A 172 2.52 -40.60 27.40
CA PRO A 172 2.52 -41.79 28.24
C PRO A 172 1.33 -42.63 27.77
N LEU A 173 1.58 -43.91 27.45
CA LEU A 173 0.53 -44.91 27.33
C LEU A 173 -0.47 -44.63 28.46
N PRO A 174 -1.77 -44.47 28.18
CA PRO A 174 -2.74 -44.21 29.23
C PRO A 174 -2.62 -45.38 30.20
N TYR A 175 -2.00 -45.14 31.35
CA TYR A 175 -2.10 -46.03 32.48
C TYR A 175 -3.59 -46.04 32.78
N VAL A 176 -4.24 -47.15 32.44
CA VAL A 176 -5.64 -47.39 32.74
C VAL A 176 -5.73 -47.44 34.26
N ALA A 177 -5.85 -46.27 34.89
CA ALA A 177 -6.42 -46.15 36.22
C ALA A 177 -7.93 -46.36 36.07
N ALA A 178 -8.30 -47.58 35.72
CA ALA A 178 -9.62 -48.08 36.00
C ALA A 178 -9.80 -48.12 37.52
N SER A 179 -11.03 -47.84 37.96
CA SER A 179 -11.56 -48.07 39.31
C SER A 179 -11.53 -46.85 40.24
N GLY A 180 -12.64 -46.11 40.22
CA GLY A 180 -12.99 -45.19 41.31
C GLY A 180 -14.26 -44.39 41.02
N ALA A 181 -14.37 -43.81 39.83
CA ALA A 181 -15.43 -42.85 39.53
C ALA A 181 -16.81 -43.48 39.17
N LEU A 182 -16.86 -44.76 38.80
CA LEU A 182 -18.14 -45.41 38.44
C LEU A 182 -19.00 -45.75 39.67
N LEU A 183 -18.39 -45.90 40.86
CA LEU A 183 -19.12 -46.19 42.10
C LEU A 183 -19.78 -44.94 42.73
N ALA A 184 -19.29 -43.74 42.42
CA ALA A 184 -19.89 -42.50 42.93
C ALA A 184 -21.22 -42.14 42.24
N ARG A 185 -21.51 -42.71 41.06
CA ARG A 185 -22.70 -42.36 40.26
C ARG A 185 -23.95 -43.21 40.54
N LEU A 186 -23.85 -44.27 41.32
CA LEU A 186 -24.98 -45.14 41.67
C LEU A 186 -25.67 -44.79 43.01
N GLY A 187 -25.16 -43.79 43.74
CA GLY A 187 -25.67 -43.42 45.08
C GLY A 187 -26.70 -42.28 45.13
N ALA A 188 -27.03 -41.61 44.02
CA ALA A 188 -27.71 -40.30 44.05
C ALA A 188 -29.24 -40.31 43.80
N CYS A 189 -29.93 -41.45 43.93
CA CYS A 189 -31.37 -41.53 43.65
C CYS A 189 -32.21 -42.05 44.83
N ARG A 190 -32.23 -41.36 45.98
CA ARG A 190 -33.31 -41.47 47.00
C ARG A 190 -33.47 -40.17 47.79
N GLY A 191 -34.29 -39.25 47.28
CA GLY A 191 -34.87 -38.14 48.06
C GLY A 191 -36.33 -38.45 48.43
N PRO A 192 -36.82 -38.04 49.62
CA PRO A 192 -38.16 -38.40 50.10
C PRO A 192 -39.29 -37.59 49.44
N PRO A 193 -40.54 -38.10 49.42
CA PRO A 193 -41.68 -37.41 48.81
C PRO A 193 -42.06 -36.16 49.60
N GLN A 194 -42.34 -35.06 48.88
CA GLN A 194 -42.89 -33.85 49.49
C GLN A 194 -44.41 -33.96 49.58
N VAL A 195 -44.95 -33.71 50.77
CA VAL A 195 -46.39 -33.68 51.04
C VAL A 195 -46.91 -32.30 50.69
N CYS A 196 -47.88 -32.23 49.76
CA CYS A 196 -48.60 -31.01 49.39
C CYS A 196 -49.46 -30.50 50.55
N ARG A 197 -49.52 -29.18 50.73
CA ARG A 197 -50.58 -28.46 51.44
C ARG A 197 -51.29 -27.55 50.46
#